data_AF-A0A5C7WQG7-F1
#
_entry.id   AF-A0A5C7WQG7-F1
#
_cell.length_a   1.000
_cell.length_b   1.000
_cell.length_c   1.000
_cell.angle_alpha   90.00
_cell.angle_beta   90.00
_cell.angle_gamma   90.00
#
_symmetry.space_group_name_H-M   'P 1'
#
loop_
_entity.id
_entity.type
_entity.pdbx_description
1 polymer ?
#
loop_
_entity_poly.entity_id
_entity_poly.type
_entity_poly.pdbx_seq_one_letter_code
_entity_poly.pdbx_strand_id
1 'polypeptide(L)'
;RQARVGQHDPGEIRRDDAAGMGRAAGGAAHASGIIAAYLAGVVLANSGLPHRSATRSFAEGAGWLAQIGLFVLLGLLVSPGELAGEVIPAVVVGLVLLLLARPISVLVCLLGFRIPLRDQAFLSWGGLRGAVPIVMATFPIVGGVPGSDRLLNIVFILVVVFTLVQGPSLPLVARKLGLTRRDTTREIQVDSAPLDVLEAELLTLTVSPGSRLHNVTVLELRLPDPSVITLIIRDGQPFVPERETRIEIGDEVLIVTTSATRETAERRLRAVSRRGRLAHWFDEYGEPD
;
A
#
# COMPACT_ATOMS: atom_id res chain seq x y z
N ARG A 1 51.98 -10.72 18.29
CA ARG A 1 51.11 -11.32 17.25
C ARG A 1 49.79 -11.69 17.92
N GLN A 2 48.86 -10.73 17.99
CA GLN A 2 47.56 -10.75 17.26
C GLN A 2 46.65 -11.89 17.74
N ALA A 3 45.65 -11.66 18.62
CA ALA A 3 44.35 -11.04 18.34
C ALA A 3 43.58 -11.73 17.20
N ARG A 4 42.52 -12.46 17.54
CA ARG A 4 41.37 -12.67 16.64
C ARG A 4 40.09 -12.58 17.47
N VAL A 5 39.55 -11.37 17.41
CA VAL A 5 38.28 -10.90 17.96
C VAL A 5 37.14 -11.64 17.28
N GLY A 6 36.18 -12.11 18.07
CA GLY A 6 34.87 -12.55 17.58
C GLY A 6 34.13 -11.33 17.03
N GLN A 7 33.90 -11.36 15.73
CA GLN A 7 33.17 -10.33 14.99
C GLN A 7 31.68 -10.49 15.30
N HIS A 8 31.21 -9.80 16.34
CA HIS A 8 29.78 -9.65 16.59
C HIS A 8 29.28 -8.45 15.76
N ASP A 9 28.32 -8.70 14.88
CA ASP A 9 27.77 -7.74 13.93
C ASP A 9 27.02 -6.60 14.65
N PRO A 10 27.46 -5.33 14.57
CA PRO A 10 26.86 -4.20 15.28
C PRO A 10 25.58 -3.66 14.62
N GLY A 11 25.05 -4.32 13.59
CA GLY A 11 23.89 -3.85 12.81
C GLY A 11 22.51 -4.12 13.42
N GLU A 12 22.39 -5.08 14.34
CA GLU A 12 21.08 -5.61 14.76
C GLU A 12 20.46 -4.84 15.94
N ILE A 13 21.30 -4.28 16.83
CA ILE A 13 20.85 -3.55 18.03
C ILE A 13 20.21 -2.19 17.67
N ARG A 14 20.55 -1.62 16.52
CA ARG A 14 20.17 -0.24 16.15
C ARG A 14 18.74 -0.09 15.62
N ARG A 15 18.03 -1.19 15.32
CA ARG A 15 16.66 -1.15 14.77
C ARG A 15 15.58 -1.15 15.86
N ASP A 16 15.80 -1.86 16.96
CA ASP A 16 14.85 -1.92 18.07
C ASP A 16 14.92 -0.66 18.96
N ASP A 17 16.10 -0.04 19.05
CA ASP A 17 16.30 1.21 19.79
C ASP A 17 15.60 2.41 19.15
N ALA A 18 15.42 2.44 17.83
CA ALA A 18 14.76 3.55 17.13
C ALA A 18 13.26 3.64 17.46
N ALA A 19 12.59 2.49 17.62
CA ALA A 19 11.18 2.42 18.01
C ALA A 19 10.97 2.67 19.52
N GLY A 20 11.97 2.34 20.35
CA GLY A 20 11.99 2.64 21.79
C GLY A 20 12.29 4.11 22.11
N MET A 21 13.27 4.71 21.43
CA MET A 21 13.69 6.10 21.64
C MET A 21 12.63 7.13 21.23
N GLY A 22 11.80 6.86 20.22
CA GLY A 22 10.68 7.73 19.87
C GLY A 22 9.62 7.83 20.97
N ARG A 23 9.37 6.73 21.70
CA ARG A 23 8.44 6.70 22.84
C ARG A 23 9.04 7.35 24.08
N ALA A 24 10.34 7.18 24.32
CA ALA A 24 11.03 7.77 25.46
C ALA A 24 11.26 9.28 25.30
N ALA A 25 11.58 9.78 24.10
CA ALA A 25 11.80 11.21 23.85
C ALA A 25 10.49 12.03 23.82
N GLY A 26 9.37 11.43 23.40
CA GLY A 26 8.06 12.10 23.40
C GLY A 26 7.52 12.39 24.80
N GLY A 27 7.79 11.49 25.77
CA GLY A 27 7.36 11.65 27.16
C GLY A 27 8.05 12.80 27.90
N ALA A 28 9.25 13.21 27.47
CA ALA A 28 10.04 14.26 28.11
C ALA A 28 9.72 15.69 27.61
N ALA A 29 8.97 15.85 26.51
CA ALA A 29 8.78 17.13 25.84
C ALA A 29 7.31 17.62 25.78
N HIS A 30 6.38 16.98 26.51
CA HIS A 30 4.92 17.20 26.34
C HIS A 30 4.46 17.02 24.87
N ALA A 31 5.19 16.24 24.07
CA ALA A 31 4.88 16.04 22.66
C ALA A 31 3.74 15.01 22.50
N SER A 32 2.78 15.27 21.60
CA SER A 32 1.67 14.34 21.34
C SER A 32 2.21 13.01 20.79
N GLY A 33 2.00 11.92 21.53
CA GLY A 33 2.41 10.58 21.13
C GLY A 33 1.82 10.15 19.78
N ILE A 34 0.65 10.67 19.41
CA ILE A 34 0.01 10.45 18.10
C ILE A 34 0.84 11.09 16.98
N ILE A 35 1.33 12.32 17.19
CA ILE A 35 2.17 13.03 16.22
C ILE A 35 3.54 12.37 16.12
N ALA A 36 4.12 11.93 17.23
CA ALA A 36 5.38 11.19 17.24
C ALA A 36 5.27 9.88 16.43
N ALA A 37 4.20 9.11 16.62
CA ALA A 37 3.94 7.90 15.84
C ALA A 37 3.71 8.20 14.35
N TYR A 38 2.98 9.28 14.04
CA TYR A 38 2.78 9.73 12.66
C TYR A 38 4.09 10.10 11.98
N LEU A 39 4.93 10.92 12.63
CA LEU A 39 6.23 11.34 12.10
C LEU A 39 7.17 10.15 11.94
N ALA A 40 7.21 9.22 12.90
CA ALA A 40 7.97 7.98 12.76
C ALA A 40 7.51 7.17 11.55
N GLY A 41 6.20 7.06 11.33
CA GLY A 41 5.62 6.42 10.14
C GLY A 41 6.03 7.13 8.84
N VAL A 42 6.00 8.47 8.80
CA VAL A 42 6.43 9.26 7.63
C VAL A 42 7.92 9.08 7.35
N VAL A 43 8.76 9.08 8.37
CA VAL A 43 10.21 8.85 8.22
C VAL A 43 10.47 7.42 7.71
N LEU A 44 9.81 6.42 8.31
CA LEU A 44 9.94 5.02 7.91
C LEU A 44 9.42 4.77 6.48
N ALA A 45 8.37 5.48 6.07
CA ALA A 45 7.83 5.39 4.72
C ALA A 45 8.78 5.98 3.66
N ASN A 46 9.66 6.92 4.04
CA ASN A 46 10.59 7.62 3.16
C ASN A 46 12.04 7.09 3.23
N SER A 47 12.34 6.15 4.11
CA SER A 47 13.71 5.67 4.35
C SER A 47 14.20 4.58 3.38
N GLY A 48 13.44 4.25 2.34
CA GLY A 48 13.88 3.32 1.28
C GLY A 48 14.09 1.88 1.78
N LEU A 49 13.13 1.35 2.56
CA LEU A 49 13.24 0.01 3.15
C LEU A 49 13.29 -1.12 2.08
N PRO A 50 14.19 -2.11 2.25
CA PRO A 50 14.07 -3.40 1.57
C PRO A 50 12.72 -4.06 1.93
N HIS A 51 11.99 -4.60 0.96
CA HIS A 51 10.66 -5.21 1.15
C HIS A 51 9.57 -4.28 1.70
N ARG A 52 9.55 -3.01 1.26
CA ARG A 52 8.55 -1.99 1.66
C ARG A 52 7.09 -2.47 1.65
N SER A 53 6.72 -3.30 0.68
CA SER A 53 5.38 -3.90 0.57
C SER A 53 5.03 -4.73 1.81
N ALA A 54 5.90 -5.65 2.23
CA ALA A 54 5.64 -6.53 3.38
C ALA A 54 5.50 -5.73 4.69
N THR A 55 6.38 -4.76 4.92
CA THR A 55 6.30 -3.88 6.10
C THR A 55 5.02 -3.05 6.11
N ARG A 56 4.62 -2.52 4.95
CA ARG A 56 3.39 -1.76 4.79
C ARG A 56 2.16 -2.62 5.07
N SER A 57 2.08 -3.80 4.45
CA SER A 57 0.96 -4.74 4.64
C SER A 57 0.84 -5.18 6.10
N PHE A 58 1.95 -5.44 6.79
CA PHE A 58 1.93 -5.74 8.22
C PHE A 58 1.41 -4.56 9.06
N ALA A 59 1.90 -3.34 8.81
CA ALA A 59 1.46 -2.15 9.54
C ALA A 59 -0.03 -1.83 9.28
N GLU A 60 -0.49 -1.99 8.04
CA GLU A 60 -1.90 -1.85 7.67
C GLU A 60 -2.77 -2.91 8.38
N GLY A 61 -2.33 -4.18 8.40
CA GLY A 61 -3.01 -5.26 9.11
C GLY A 61 -3.08 -5.02 10.63
N ALA A 62 -1.97 -4.60 11.25
CA ALA A 62 -1.92 -4.24 12.66
C ALA A 62 -2.84 -3.05 12.98
N GLY A 63 -2.86 -2.03 12.11
CA GLY A 63 -3.78 -0.90 12.22
C GLY A 63 -5.24 -1.31 12.14
N TRP A 64 -5.57 -2.24 11.23
CA TRP A 64 -6.92 -2.77 11.09
C TRP A 64 -7.37 -3.56 12.32
N LEU A 65 -6.49 -4.41 12.86
CA LEU A 65 -6.75 -5.16 14.09
C LEU A 65 -6.94 -4.22 15.30
N ALA A 66 -6.08 -3.21 15.44
CA ALA A 66 -6.21 -2.21 16.50
C ALA A 66 -7.51 -1.42 16.38
N GLN A 67 -7.94 -1.09 15.15
CA GLN A 67 -9.21 -0.41 14.91
C GLN A 67 -10.41 -1.28 15.28
N ILE A 68 -10.43 -2.56 14.89
CA ILE A 68 -11.48 -3.50 15.27
C ILE A 68 -11.52 -3.66 16.79
N GLY A 69 -10.35 -3.87 17.42
CA GLY A 69 -10.23 -3.98 18.87
C GLY A 69 -10.79 -2.75 19.59
N LEU A 70 -10.50 -1.55 19.11
CA LEU A 70 -11.05 -0.32 19.67
C LEU A 70 -12.58 -0.26 19.57
N PHE A 71 -13.15 -0.60 18.42
CA PHE A 71 -14.60 -0.62 18.24
C PHE A 71 -15.29 -1.67 19.12
N VAL A 72 -14.68 -2.85 19.27
CA VAL A 72 -15.18 -3.90 20.16
C VAL A 72 -15.14 -3.43 21.62
N LEU A 73 -14.00 -2.91 22.08
CA LEU A 73 -13.87 -2.39 23.45
C LEU A 73 -14.87 -1.27 23.72
N LEU A 74 -15.08 -0.37 22.76
CA LEU A 74 -16.06 0.70 22.86
C LEU A 74 -17.49 0.15 22.95
N GLY A 75 -17.84 -0.83 22.12
CA GLY A 75 -19.15 -1.48 22.17
C GLY A 75 -19.42 -2.21 23.48
N LEU A 76 -18.37 -2.76 24.12
CA LEU A 76 -18.46 -3.36 25.46
C LEU A 76 -18.58 -2.33 26.58
N LEU A 77 -18.00 -1.14 26.40
CA LEU A 77 -18.01 -0.07 27.40
C LEU A 77 -19.35 0.67 27.47
N VAL A 78 -20.13 0.65 26.38
CA VAL A 78 -21.36 1.42 26.24
C VAL A 78 -22.59 0.61 26.70
N SER A 79 -23.45 1.24 27.52
CA SER A 79 -24.71 0.63 27.98
C SER A 79 -25.88 0.93 27.03
N PRO A 80 -26.53 -0.08 26.42
CA PRO A 80 -27.62 0.13 25.45
C PRO A 80 -28.85 0.83 26.01
N GLY A 81 -29.08 0.75 27.34
CA GLY A 81 -30.21 1.39 28.00
C GLY A 81 -30.15 2.93 28.01
N GLU A 82 -28.95 3.50 28.05
CA GLU A 82 -28.74 4.96 28.11
C GLU A 82 -28.64 5.59 26.73
N LEU A 83 -28.38 4.78 25.70
CA LEU A 83 -28.21 5.24 24.33
C LEU A 83 -29.49 5.80 23.71
N ALA A 84 -30.64 5.17 23.99
CA ALA A 84 -31.91 5.50 23.34
C ALA A 84 -32.32 6.97 23.54
N GLY A 85 -32.04 7.53 24.73
CA GLY A 85 -32.34 8.93 25.06
C GLY A 85 -31.42 9.94 24.36
N GLU A 86 -30.19 9.53 24.00
CA GLU A 86 -29.17 10.41 23.44
C GLU A 86 -29.04 10.32 21.91
N VAL A 87 -29.81 9.42 21.26
CA VAL A 87 -29.79 9.28 19.78
C VAL A 87 -30.14 10.60 19.09
N ILE A 88 -31.23 11.25 19.50
CA ILE A 88 -31.70 12.48 18.86
C ILE A 88 -30.67 13.61 19.02
N PRO A 89 -30.19 13.93 20.24
CA PRO A 89 -29.10 14.90 20.42
C PRO A 89 -27.84 14.55 19.59
N ALA A 90 -27.40 13.29 19.60
CA ALA A 90 -26.21 12.86 18.89
C ALA A 90 -26.33 13.01 17.36
N VAL A 91 -27.50 12.68 16.80
CA VAL A 91 -27.78 12.86 15.37
C VAL A 91 -27.83 14.34 15.00
N VAL A 92 -28.49 15.18 15.80
CA VAL A 92 -28.57 16.62 15.55
C VAL A 92 -27.18 17.27 15.59
N VAL A 93 -26.44 17.03 16.67
CA VAL A 93 -25.06 17.55 16.82
C VAL A 93 -24.18 17.03 15.70
N GLY A 94 -24.30 15.74 15.37
CA GLY A 94 -23.56 15.14 14.28
C GLY A 94 -23.84 15.77 12.93
N LEU A 95 -25.11 16.03 12.64
CA LEU A 95 -25.54 16.63 11.38
C LEU A 95 -25.01 18.06 11.26
N VAL A 96 -25.06 18.84 12.34
CA VAL A 96 -24.47 20.19 12.41
C VAL A 96 -22.96 20.12 12.17
N LEU A 97 -22.25 19.20 12.84
CA LEU A 97 -20.81 19.03 12.66
C LEU A 97 -20.46 18.60 11.22
N LEU A 98 -21.27 17.75 10.60
CA LEU A 98 -21.03 17.29 9.23
C LEU A 98 -21.38 18.33 8.17
N LEU A 99 -22.57 18.93 8.24
CA LEU A 99 -23.08 19.79 7.18
C LEU A 99 -22.61 21.23 7.30
N LEU A 100 -22.23 21.69 8.51
CA LEU A 100 -21.75 23.05 8.73
C LEU A 100 -20.27 23.05 9.11
N ALA A 101 -19.93 22.51 10.29
CA ALA A 101 -18.59 22.71 10.85
C ALA A 101 -17.49 22.21 9.91
N ARG A 102 -17.74 21.09 9.23
CA ARG A 102 -16.76 20.46 8.35
C ARG A 102 -16.59 21.16 6.99
N PRO A 103 -17.63 21.46 6.20
CA PRO A 103 -17.50 22.29 5.01
C PRO A 103 -16.84 23.63 5.29
N ILE A 104 -17.18 24.27 6.42
CA ILE A 104 -16.55 25.53 6.83
C ILE A 104 -15.07 25.32 7.10
N SER A 105 -14.70 24.30 7.88
CA SER A 105 -13.30 23.99 8.20
C SER A 105 -12.48 23.71 6.93
N VAL A 106 -13.03 22.93 6.00
CA VAL A 106 -12.39 22.63 4.72
C VAL A 106 -12.24 23.89 3.88
N LEU A 107 -13.29 24.71 3.76
CA LEU A 107 -13.28 25.93 2.98
C LEU A 107 -12.23 26.93 3.51
N VAL A 108 -12.14 27.09 4.82
CA VAL A 108 -11.15 27.96 5.48
C VAL A 108 -9.73 27.44 5.24
N CYS A 109 -9.49 26.13 5.43
CA CYS A 109 -8.16 25.54 5.22
C CYS A 109 -7.72 25.56 3.75
N LEU A 110 -8.65 25.40 2.81
CA LEU A 110 -8.35 25.33 1.38
C LEU A 110 -8.43 26.68 0.66
N LEU A 111 -8.79 27.76 1.36
CA LEU A 111 -8.87 29.11 0.81
C LEU A 111 -7.54 29.53 0.14
N GLY A 112 -6.40 29.11 0.70
CA GLY A 112 -5.07 29.39 0.16
C GLY A 112 -4.61 28.49 -1.00
N PHE A 113 -5.25 27.34 -1.22
CA PHE A 113 -4.75 26.30 -2.14
C PHE A 113 -5.46 26.24 -3.50
N ARG A 114 -6.43 27.13 -3.77
CA ARG A 114 -7.16 27.26 -5.05
C ARG A 114 -7.73 25.93 -5.60
N ILE A 115 -8.15 25.04 -4.72
CA ILE A 115 -8.73 23.74 -5.09
C ILE A 115 -10.18 23.93 -5.58
N PRO A 116 -10.64 23.24 -6.64
CA PRO A 116 -12.01 23.39 -7.15
C PRO A 116 -13.06 22.97 -6.12
N LEU A 117 -14.20 23.68 -6.10
CA LEU A 117 -15.29 23.46 -5.12
C LEU A 117 -15.84 22.03 -5.10
N ARG A 118 -15.74 21.29 -6.21
CA ARG A 118 -16.17 19.88 -6.29
C ARG A 118 -15.31 18.98 -5.42
N ASP A 119 -14.00 19.20 -5.44
CA ASP A 119 -13.03 18.45 -4.64
C ASP A 119 -13.15 18.86 -3.16
N GLN A 120 -13.39 20.14 -2.89
CA GLN A 120 -13.67 20.62 -1.53
C GLN A 120 -14.95 20.01 -0.96
N ALA A 121 -16.01 19.93 -1.75
CA ALA A 121 -17.26 19.28 -1.37
C ALA A 121 -17.03 17.80 -1.06
N PHE A 122 -16.27 17.10 -1.90
CA PHE A 122 -15.92 15.70 -1.66
C PHE A 122 -15.06 15.53 -0.40
N LEU A 123 -14.04 16.36 -0.21
CA LEU A 123 -13.18 16.35 0.99
C LEU A 123 -13.98 16.63 2.27
N SER A 124 -14.95 17.55 2.19
CA SER A 124 -15.87 17.83 3.29
C SER A 124 -16.84 16.67 3.56
N TRP A 125 -17.25 15.92 2.55
CA TRP A 125 -18.11 14.76 2.73
C TRP A 125 -17.33 13.54 3.25
N GLY A 126 -16.07 13.42 2.81
CA GLY A 126 -15.41 12.13 2.69
C GLY A 126 -14.50 11.67 3.82
N GLY A 127 -14.32 12.43 4.90
CA GLY A 127 -13.53 11.88 6.01
C GLY A 127 -14.41 11.08 6.96
N LEU A 128 -14.48 9.79 6.67
CA LEU A 128 -14.86 8.76 7.61
C LEU A 128 -14.22 9.05 8.98
N ARG A 129 -15.05 9.08 10.02
CA ARG A 129 -14.56 9.28 11.38
C ARG A 129 -13.84 7.99 11.79
N GLY A 130 -12.52 8.07 11.87
CA GLY A 130 -11.69 6.94 12.29
C GLY A 130 -11.76 6.69 13.80
N ALA A 131 -10.80 5.94 14.31
CA ALA A 131 -10.60 5.64 15.73
C ALA A 131 -10.37 6.88 16.62
N VAL A 132 -9.99 8.04 16.05
CA VAL A 132 -9.50 9.20 16.80
C VAL A 132 -10.54 9.84 17.73
N PRO A 133 -11.79 10.15 17.31
CA PRO A 133 -12.78 10.75 18.21
C PRO A 133 -13.11 9.87 19.40
N ILE A 134 -13.06 8.54 19.22
CA ILE A 134 -13.29 7.55 20.28
C ILE A 134 -12.21 7.67 21.35
N VAL A 135 -10.93 7.66 20.94
CA VAL A 135 -9.80 7.81 21.87
C VAL A 135 -9.84 9.16 22.58
N MET A 136 -10.31 10.21 21.91
CA MET A 136 -10.47 11.51 22.53
C MET A 136 -11.61 11.54 23.55
N ALA A 137 -12.69 10.78 23.31
CA ALA A 137 -13.82 10.67 24.23
C ALA A 137 -13.49 9.88 25.51
N THR A 138 -12.44 9.05 25.52
CA THR A 138 -11.99 8.34 26.72
C THR A 138 -11.19 9.22 27.68
N PHE A 139 -10.57 10.33 27.22
CA PHE A 139 -9.80 11.20 28.12
C PHE A 139 -10.64 11.81 29.26
N PRO A 140 -11.85 12.37 29.03
CA PRO A 140 -12.70 12.87 30.11
C PRO A 140 -13.11 11.81 31.13
N ILE A 141 -13.29 10.55 30.69
CA ILE A 141 -13.67 9.43 31.57
C ILE A 141 -12.51 9.09 32.50
N VAL A 142 -11.30 8.95 31.96
CA VAL A 142 -10.10 8.69 32.76
C VAL A 142 -9.80 9.87 33.70
N GLY A 143 -10.13 11.09 33.28
CA GLY A 143 -10.03 12.30 34.10
C GLY A 143 -11.12 12.44 35.17
N GLY A 144 -12.10 11.52 35.25
CA GLY A 144 -13.18 11.56 36.24
C GLY A 144 -14.12 12.75 36.08
N VAL A 145 -14.28 13.28 34.86
CA VAL A 145 -15.10 14.48 34.61
C VAL A 145 -16.59 14.14 34.73
N PRO A 146 -17.38 14.87 35.53
CA PRO A 146 -18.82 14.63 35.64
C PRO A 146 -19.52 14.71 34.27
N GLY A 147 -20.31 13.69 33.94
CA GLY A 147 -21.03 13.60 32.66
C GLY A 147 -20.20 13.06 31.48
N SER A 148 -19.01 12.52 31.73
CA SER A 148 -18.17 11.89 30.71
C SER A 148 -18.84 10.72 30.00
N ASP A 149 -19.70 9.96 30.69
CA ASP A 149 -20.42 8.81 30.11
C ASP A 149 -21.40 9.24 29.03
N ARG A 150 -22.06 10.39 29.24
CA ARG A 150 -22.94 11.00 28.24
C ARG A 150 -22.16 11.41 26.99
N LEU A 151 -20.96 11.97 27.16
CA LEU A 151 -20.09 12.35 26.05
C LEU A 151 -19.63 11.12 25.26
N LEU A 152 -19.28 10.03 25.95
CA LEU A 152 -18.95 8.75 25.31
C LEU A 152 -20.13 8.22 24.49
N ASN A 153 -21.34 8.19 25.08
CA ASN A 153 -22.56 7.70 24.42
C ASN A 153 -22.88 8.51 23.15
N ILE A 154 -22.77 9.85 23.23
CA ILE A 154 -22.97 10.73 22.06
C ILE A 154 -21.92 10.45 20.99
N VAL A 155 -20.63 10.36 21.35
CA VAL A 155 -19.55 10.12 20.38
C VAL A 155 -19.66 8.73 19.76
N PHE A 156 -20.07 7.71 20.53
CA PHE A 156 -20.32 6.36 20.01
C PHE A 156 -21.42 6.35 18.95
N ILE A 157 -22.60 6.87 19.28
CA ILE A 157 -23.73 6.96 18.33
C ILE A 157 -23.31 7.74 17.09
N LEU A 158 -22.61 8.86 17.30
CA LEU A 158 -22.09 9.69 16.24
C LEU A 158 -21.12 8.94 15.32
N VAL A 159 -20.20 8.14 15.84
CA VAL A 159 -19.25 7.39 14.99
C VAL A 159 -19.97 6.26 14.26
N VAL A 160 -20.86 5.52 14.93
CA VAL A 160 -21.61 4.40 14.32
C VAL A 160 -22.51 4.89 13.20
N VAL A 161 -23.38 5.87 13.47
CA VAL A 161 -24.33 6.41 12.47
C VAL A 161 -23.59 6.95 11.27
N PHE A 162 -22.50 7.70 11.48
CA PHE A 162 -21.77 8.28 10.37
C PHE A 162 -20.95 7.27 9.60
N THR A 163 -20.38 6.25 10.24
CA THR A 163 -19.68 5.19 9.51
C THR A 163 -20.66 4.43 8.62
N LEU A 164 -21.86 4.12 9.13
CA LEU A 164 -22.92 3.44 8.38
C LEU A 164 -23.47 4.28 7.22
N VAL A 165 -23.66 5.58 7.41
CA VAL A 165 -24.18 6.47 6.36
C VAL A 165 -23.08 6.86 5.37
N GLN A 166 -21.90 7.26 5.86
CA GLN A 166 -20.84 7.81 5.02
C GLN A 166 -20.12 6.74 4.20
N GLY A 167 -19.87 5.55 4.77
CA GLY A 167 -19.14 4.48 4.10
C GLY A 167 -19.71 4.14 2.71
N PRO A 168 -20.99 3.76 2.60
CA PRO A 168 -21.64 3.48 1.32
C PRO A 168 -21.88 4.73 0.47
N SER A 169 -22.08 5.90 1.08
CA SER A 169 -22.35 7.15 0.35
C SER A 169 -21.13 7.71 -0.38
N LEU A 170 -19.92 7.41 0.11
CA LEU A 170 -18.67 7.97 -0.39
C LEU A 170 -18.42 7.69 -1.89
N PRO A 171 -18.50 6.43 -2.36
CA PRO A 171 -18.38 6.12 -3.79
C PRO A 171 -19.46 6.79 -4.64
N LEU A 172 -20.68 6.92 -4.12
CA LEU A 172 -21.79 7.55 -4.83
C LEU A 172 -21.57 9.05 -5.00
N VAL A 173 -21.11 9.74 -3.96
CA VAL A 173 -20.79 11.17 -3.99
C VAL A 173 -19.59 11.44 -4.90
N ALA A 174 -18.55 10.59 -4.85
CA ALA A 174 -17.41 10.68 -5.77
C ALA A 174 -17.85 10.60 -7.24
N ARG A 175 -18.75 9.66 -7.57
CA ARG A 175 -19.32 9.51 -8.92
C ARG A 175 -20.16 10.71 -9.32
N LYS A 176 -21.03 11.19 -8.42
CA LYS A 176 -21.91 12.33 -8.68
C LYS A 176 -21.16 13.65 -8.89
N LEU A 177 -20.03 13.83 -8.20
CA LEU A 177 -19.16 15.01 -8.36
C LEU A 177 -18.23 14.91 -9.59
N GLY A 178 -18.24 13.77 -10.30
CA GLY A 178 -17.38 13.55 -11.46
C GLY A 178 -15.89 13.38 -11.12
N LEU A 179 -15.58 13.01 -9.87
CA LEU A 179 -14.20 12.84 -9.39
C LEU A 179 -13.63 11.46 -9.69
N THR A 180 -14.48 10.54 -10.14
CA THR A 180 -14.04 9.23 -10.61
C THR A 180 -13.49 9.36 -12.02
N ARG A 181 -12.19 9.63 -12.14
CA ARG A 181 -11.47 9.59 -13.42
C ARG A 181 -11.49 8.15 -13.93
N ARG A 182 -12.18 7.89 -15.05
CA ARG A 182 -12.24 6.57 -15.69
C ARG A 182 -10.95 6.21 -16.46
N ASP A 183 -10.10 7.20 -16.75
CA ASP A 183 -8.97 7.06 -17.69
C ASP A 183 -7.59 7.33 -17.07
N THR A 184 -7.41 7.17 -15.76
CA THR A 184 -6.05 7.15 -15.23
C THR A 184 -5.48 5.78 -15.55
N THR A 185 -4.47 5.72 -16.43
CA THR A 185 -3.51 4.61 -16.53
C THR A 185 -3.23 4.16 -15.12
N ARG A 186 -3.78 3.01 -14.73
CA ARG A 186 -3.63 2.52 -13.37
C ARG A 186 -2.13 2.36 -13.21
N GLU A 187 -1.51 3.21 -12.41
CA GLU A 187 -0.16 2.97 -11.93
C GLU A 187 -0.32 1.72 -11.08
N ILE A 188 -0.21 0.56 -11.72
CA ILE A 188 -0.23 -0.73 -11.08
C ILE A 188 1.06 -0.71 -10.27
N GLN A 189 0.98 -0.17 -9.06
CA GLN A 189 1.94 -0.49 -8.02
C GLN A 189 1.93 -2.00 -7.98
N VAL A 190 3.06 -2.58 -8.40
CA VAL A 190 3.36 -4.01 -8.40
C VAL A 190 3.45 -4.46 -6.94
N ASP A 191 2.32 -4.40 -6.24
CA ASP A 191 2.01 -5.32 -5.15
C ASP A 191 1.39 -6.53 -5.82
N SER A 192 1.75 -7.71 -5.37
CA SER A 192 1.48 -9.02 -5.99
C SER A 192 -0.01 -9.37 -6.20
N ALA A 193 -0.96 -8.50 -5.84
CA ALA A 193 -2.39 -8.78 -5.84
C ALA A 193 -3.13 -8.62 -7.20
N PRO A 194 -2.75 -7.73 -8.14
CA PRO A 194 -3.38 -7.66 -9.46
C PRO A 194 -2.80 -8.65 -10.49
N LEU A 195 -1.60 -9.20 -10.24
CA LEU A 195 -1.00 -10.26 -11.07
C LEU A 195 -1.78 -11.57 -10.92
N ASP A 196 -2.40 -11.84 -9.75
CA ASP A 196 -3.29 -12.98 -9.53
C ASP A 196 -4.58 -12.92 -10.38
N VAL A 197 -5.08 -11.72 -10.69
CA VAL A 197 -6.32 -11.57 -11.49
C VAL A 197 -6.05 -11.67 -12.99
N LEU A 198 -4.83 -11.34 -13.43
CA LEU A 198 -4.39 -11.42 -14.82
C LEU A 198 -3.56 -12.69 -15.10
N GLU A 199 -3.28 -13.50 -14.07
CA GLU A 199 -2.31 -14.60 -14.05
C GLU A 199 -0.97 -14.25 -14.71
N ALA A 200 -0.60 -12.96 -14.74
CA ALA A 200 0.59 -12.49 -15.44
C ALA A 200 1.80 -12.61 -14.53
N GLU A 201 2.94 -12.97 -15.11
CA GLU A 201 4.21 -13.12 -14.40
C GLU A 201 5.33 -12.37 -15.10
N LEU A 202 6.21 -11.77 -14.31
CA LEU A 202 7.39 -11.06 -14.79
C LEU A 202 8.61 -11.96 -14.64
N LEU A 203 9.27 -12.26 -15.76
CA LEU A 203 10.53 -12.98 -15.80
C LEU A 203 11.63 -12.03 -16.27
N THR A 204 12.74 -12.00 -15.54
CA THR A 204 13.96 -11.31 -15.96
C THR A 204 15.03 -12.35 -16.27
N LEU A 205 15.67 -12.22 -17.42
CA LEU A 205 16.85 -13.03 -17.76
C LEU A 205 18.04 -12.11 -18.08
N THR A 206 19.21 -12.52 -17.64
CA THR A 206 20.47 -11.87 -18.00
C THR A 206 21.23 -12.78 -18.96
N VAL A 207 21.67 -12.23 -20.10
CA VAL A 207 22.37 -13.01 -21.12
C VAL A 207 23.85 -13.13 -20.75
N SER A 208 24.21 -14.24 -20.12
CA SER A 208 25.58 -14.49 -19.66
C SER A 208 26.57 -14.72 -20.81
N PRO A 209 27.87 -14.37 -20.63
CA PRO A 209 28.94 -14.74 -21.55
C PRO A 209 29.05 -16.27 -21.65
N GLY A 210 28.59 -16.84 -22.77
CA GLY A 210 28.50 -18.30 -22.99
C GLY A 210 27.08 -18.79 -23.34
N SER A 211 26.06 -17.98 -23.06
CA SER A 211 24.69 -18.26 -23.53
C SER A 211 24.61 -18.12 -25.04
N ARG A 212 24.04 -19.10 -25.75
CA ARG A 212 23.74 -19.05 -27.18
C ARG A 212 22.46 -18.26 -27.51
N LEU A 213 21.89 -17.55 -26.53
CA LEU A 213 20.84 -16.54 -26.77
C LEU A 213 21.39 -15.34 -27.54
N HIS A 214 22.69 -15.06 -27.45
CA HIS A 214 23.30 -13.97 -28.20
C HIS A 214 23.09 -14.18 -29.70
N ASN A 215 22.81 -13.08 -30.42
CA ASN A 215 22.54 -13.04 -31.86
C ASN A 215 21.27 -13.78 -32.31
N VAL A 216 20.40 -14.20 -31.37
CA VAL A 216 19.03 -14.65 -31.66
C VAL A 216 18.11 -13.44 -31.67
N THR A 217 17.21 -13.38 -32.65
CA THR A 217 16.21 -12.30 -32.72
C THR A 217 15.00 -12.60 -31.83
N VAL A 218 14.28 -11.55 -31.42
CA VAL A 218 13.03 -11.68 -30.64
C VAL A 218 12.03 -12.62 -31.34
N LEU A 219 11.90 -12.51 -32.66
CA LEU A 219 11.03 -13.38 -33.45
C LEU A 219 11.49 -14.85 -33.48
N GLU A 220 12.79 -15.11 -33.57
CA GLU A 220 13.35 -16.46 -33.58
C GLU A 220 13.21 -17.18 -32.22
N LEU A 221 13.09 -16.41 -31.13
CA LEU A 221 12.94 -16.97 -29.78
C LEU A 221 11.67 -17.82 -29.67
N ARG A 222 10.60 -17.45 -30.39
CA ARG A 222 9.31 -18.18 -30.42
C ARG A 222 8.82 -18.54 -29.02
N LEU A 223 8.64 -17.52 -28.18
CA LEU A 223 8.05 -17.71 -26.87
C LEU A 223 6.59 -18.19 -27.02
N PRO A 224 6.09 -19.00 -26.07
CA PRO A 224 4.71 -19.46 -26.10
C PRO A 224 3.73 -18.29 -25.89
N ASP A 225 2.64 -18.23 -26.65
CA ASP A 225 1.59 -17.23 -26.41
C ASP A 225 0.90 -17.49 -25.06
N PRO A 226 0.59 -16.46 -24.24
CA PRO A 226 0.75 -15.02 -24.49
C PRO A 226 2.01 -14.44 -23.79
N SER A 227 3.20 -14.92 -24.13
CA SER A 227 4.47 -14.38 -23.60
C SER A 227 5.07 -13.33 -24.53
N VAL A 228 5.48 -12.19 -23.99
CA VAL A 228 6.08 -11.09 -24.76
C VAL A 228 7.30 -10.50 -24.07
N ILE A 229 8.32 -10.18 -24.86
CA ILE A 229 9.44 -9.37 -24.39
C ILE A 229 8.97 -7.91 -24.39
N THR A 230 8.94 -7.30 -23.21
CA THR A 230 8.43 -5.93 -23.04
C THR A 230 9.53 -4.88 -23.11
N LEU A 231 10.72 -5.23 -22.63
CA LEU A 231 11.85 -4.31 -22.53
C LEU A 231 13.17 -5.08 -22.56
N ILE A 232 14.19 -4.48 -23.18
CA ILE A 232 15.59 -4.91 -23.04
C ILE A 232 16.37 -3.74 -22.45
N ILE A 233 17.20 -4.02 -21.45
CA ILE A 233 18.15 -3.06 -20.89
C ILE A 233 19.53 -3.46 -21.40
N ARG A 234 20.15 -2.57 -22.18
CA ARG A 234 21.50 -2.73 -22.72
C ARG A 234 22.35 -1.55 -22.27
N ASP A 235 23.50 -1.84 -21.67
CA ASP A 235 24.39 -0.81 -21.12
C ASP A 235 23.67 0.19 -20.19
N GLY A 236 22.69 -0.30 -19.42
CA GLY A 236 21.86 0.50 -18.52
C GLY A 236 20.79 1.37 -19.20
N GLN A 237 20.63 1.28 -20.52
CA GLN A 237 19.61 2.00 -21.28
C GLN A 237 18.43 1.08 -21.64
N PRO A 238 17.19 1.40 -21.19
CA PRO A 238 16.02 0.63 -21.53
C PRO A 238 15.49 0.99 -22.92
N PHE A 239 15.15 -0.01 -23.73
CA PHE A 239 14.46 0.18 -25.00
C PHE A 239 13.42 -0.91 -25.26
N VAL A 240 12.40 -0.55 -26.06
CA VAL A 240 11.36 -1.49 -26.48
C VAL A 240 11.88 -2.26 -27.71
N PRO A 241 11.99 -3.59 -27.65
CA PRO A 241 12.55 -4.35 -28.75
C PRO A 241 11.54 -4.54 -29.88
N GLU A 242 12.02 -4.45 -31.12
CA GLU A 242 11.31 -4.84 -32.34
C GLU A 242 11.46 -6.35 -32.62
N ARG A 243 10.66 -6.90 -33.55
CA ARG A 243 10.67 -8.34 -33.88
C ARG A 243 12.06 -8.82 -34.34
N GLU A 244 12.79 -7.95 -35.02
CA GLU A 244 14.11 -8.19 -35.61
C GLU A 244 15.25 -7.85 -34.65
N THR A 245 14.94 -7.32 -33.46
CA THR A 245 15.96 -6.96 -32.46
C THR A 245 16.74 -8.19 -32.04
N ARG A 246 18.08 -8.07 -32.10
CA ARG A 246 19.00 -9.13 -31.69
C ARG A 246 19.35 -8.98 -30.22
N ILE A 247 19.30 -10.11 -29.51
CA ILE A 247 19.73 -10.20 -28.12
C ILE A 247 21.27 -10.23 -28.09
N GLU A 248 21.88 -9.45 -27.22
CA GLU A 248 23.33 -9.35 -27.04
C GLU A 248 23.76 -9.85 -25.65
N ILE A 249 25.06 -10.15 -25.52
CA ILE A 249 25.64 -10.56 -24.24
C ILE A 249 25.59 -9.36 -23.30
N GLY A 250 25.11 -9.58 -22.07
CA GLY A 250 24.91 -8.51 -21.08
C GLY A 250 23.53 -7.86 -21.13
N ASP A 251 22.68 -8.20 -22.10
CA ASP A 251 21.29 -7.74 -22.09
C ASP A 251 20.53 -8.30 -20.87
N GLU A 252 19.78 -7.42 -20.20
CA GLU A 252 18.73 -7.82 -19.28
C GLU A 252 17.39 -7.73 -20.01
N VAL A 253 16.73 -8.87 -20.17
CA VAL A 253 15.50 -8.99 -20.95
C VAL A 253 14.32 -9.21 -20.00
N LEU A 254 13.33 -8.32 -20.09
CA LEU A 254 12.10 -8.36 -19.30
C LEU A 254 10.96 -8.98 -20.10
N ILE A 255 10.42 -10.09 -19.60
CA ILE A 255 9.38 -10.89 -20.25
C ILE A 255 8.13 -10.88 -19.37
N VAL A 256 6.99 -10.59 -19.98
CA VAL A 256 5.67 -10.81 -19.38
C VAL A 256 5.12 -12.11 -19.95
N THR A 257 4.70 -13.04 -19.09
CA THR A 257 4.09 -14.32 -19.45
C THR A 257 2.88 -14.58 -18.54
N THR A 258 2.25 -15.75 -18.64
CA THR A 258 1.21 -16.18 -17.69
C THR A 258 1.66 -17.35 -16.84
N SER A 259 1.05 -17.56 -15.67
CA SER A 259 1.35 -18.72 -14.80
C SER A 259 1.21 -20.06 -15.54
N ALA A 260 0.24 -20.19 -16.44
CA ALA A 260 0.06 -21.38 -17.27
C ALA A 260 1.20 -21.63 -18.28
N THR A 261 1.88 -20.57 -18.74
CA THR A 261 2.89 -20.65 -19.82
C THR A 261 4.32 -20.40 -19.35
N ARG A 262 4.49 -19.97 -18.10
CA ARG A 262 5.76 -19.68 -17.42
C ARG A 262 6.80 -20.78 -17.60
N GLU A 263 6.45 -22.03 -17.25
CA GLU A 263 7.39 -23.15 -17.32
C GLU A 263 7.84 -23.43 -18.77
N THR A 264 6.91 -23.34 -19.72
CA THR A 264 7.20 -23.52 -21.15
C THR A 264 8.06 -22.38 -21.69
N ALA A 265 7.83 -21.14 -21.24
CA ALA A 265 8.66 -20.00 -21.58
C ALA A 265 10.09 -20.16 -21.02
N GLU A 266 10.24 -20.55 -19.76
CA GLU A 266 11.56 -20.82 -19.15
C GLU A 266 12.31 -21.94 -19.86
N ARG A 267 11.64 -23.06 -20.15
CA ARG A 267 12.22 -24.18 -20.90
C ARG A 267 12.70 -23.72 -22.26
N ARG A 268 11.90 -22.93 -22.98
CA ARG A 268 12.29 -22.38 -24.28
C ARG A 268 13.51 -21.48 -24.18
N LEU A 269 13.55 -20.58 -23.20
CA LEU A 269 14.69 -19.70 -22.93
C LEU A 269 15.96 -20.49 -22.61
N ARG A 270 15.86 -21.52 -21.76
CA ARG A 270 16.97 -22.43 -21.42
C ARG A 270 17.48 -23.19 -22.63
N ALA A 271 16.56 -23.75 -23.42
CA ALA A 271 16.90 -24.50 -24.63
C ALA A 271 17.70 -23.64 -25.62
N VAL A 272 17.23 -22.41 -25.88
CA VAL A 272 17.90 -21.47 -26.77
C VAL A 272 19.22 -20.97 -26.15
N SER A 273 19.29 -20.78 -24.83
CA SER A 273 20.54 -20.46 -24.13
C SER A 273 21.61 -21.54 -24.29
N ARG A 274 21.23 -22.82 -24.29
CA ARG A 274 22.17 -23.95 -24.42
C ARG A 274 22.58 -24.22 -25.87
N ARG A 275 21.63 -24.19 -26.82
CA ARG A 275 21.85 -24.66 -28.20
C ARG A 275 21.57 -23.63 -29.30
N GLY A 276 21.11 -22.43 -28.97
CA GLY A 276 20.80 -21.35 -29.90
C GLY A 276 19.45 -21.54 -30.61
N ARG A 277 19.21 -20.77 -31.68
CA ARG A 277 17.92 -20.73 -32.41
C ARG A 277 17.35 -22.07 -32.88
N LEU A 278 18.20 -23.08 -33.08
CA LEU A 278 17.81 -24.43 -33.54
C LEU A 278 17.79 -25.46 -32.40
N ALA A 279 17.68 -25.06 -31.14
CA ALA A 279 17.75 -25.96 -29.98
C ALA A 279 16.89 -27.23 -30.12
N HIS A 280 15.65 -27.07 -30.58
CA HIS A 280 14.70 -28.16 -30.74
C HIS A 280 15.09 -29.17 -31.85
N TRP A 281 15.94 -28.77 -32.80
CA TRP A 281 16.47 -29.67 -33.83
C TRP A 281 17.68 -30.48 -33.33
N PHE A 282 18.28 -30.06 -32.21
CA PHE A 282 19.35 -30.76 -31.51
C PHE A 282 18.87 -31.49 -30.26
N ASP A 283 17.57 -31.82 -30.19
CA ASP A 283 16.92 -32.49 -29.04
C ASP A 283 17.15 -31.79 -27.68
N GLU A 284 17.29 -30.46 -27.69
CA GLU A 284 17.37 -29.66 -26.47
C GLU A 284 16.02 -29.00 -26.18
N TYR A 285 15.39 -29.46 -25.09
CA TYR A 285 14.07 -29.03 -24.64
C TYR A 285 14.13 -28.11 -23.40
N GLY A 286 15.33 -27.82 -22.87
CA GLY A 286 15.51 -26.90 -21.76
C GLY A 286 15.10 -27.46 -20.40
N GLU A 287 15.20 -28.78 -20.22
CA GLU A 287 14.93 -29.42 -18.93
C GLU A 287 15.85 -28.89 -17.82
N PRO A 288 15.35 -28.77 -16.58
CA PRO A 288 16.17 -28.42 -15.42
C PRO A 288 17.26 -29.47 -15.20
N ASP A 289 18.44 -29.01 -14.77
CA ASP A 289 19.55 -29.88 -14.35
C ASP A 289 19.27 -30.51 -12.97
#